data_AF-A0A942E316-F1
#
_entry.id   AF-A0A942E316-F1
#
_cell.length_a   1.000
_cell.length_b   1.000
_cell.length_c   1.000
_cell.angle_alpha   90.00
_cell.angle_beta   90.00
_cell.angle_gamma   90.00
#
_symmetry.space_group_name_H-M   'P 1'
#
loop_
_entity.id
_entity.type
_entity.pdbx_description
1 polymer ?
#
loop_
_entity_poly.entity_id
_entity_poly.type
_entity_poly.pdbx_seq_one_letter_code
_entity_poly.pdbx_strand_id
1 'polypeptide(L)'
;MIRRTLGAVAFLSALAIPGIAMAATAIATTNVNLRAGPSTAYPAVNVVGGGDSVHVFGCLSTRSWCDVGYAGQRGWMSSNYMAFLQGGRRYTGDPAIVALRAPVVTFTVGDYWDRHYRSRSFYRDRARWDRRDWREERRDWREDRRDWREHRQEERRDWRGDRRDWREGRREERRDWREGRREDRKEWREERREERKDWREDRKEARKDRREDRKEARKDRHHDRKGENRRDGRREEWRDGRDPRRIYLEQ
;
A
#
# COMPACT_ATOMS: atom_id res chain seq x y z
N MET A 1 86.76 -14.66 -10.53
CA MET A 1 85.31 -14.95 -10.72
C MET A 1 84.51 -14.10 -9.73
N ILE A 2 83.19 -13.98 -9.93
CA ILE A 2 82.21 -13.37 -9.00
C ILE A 2 82.42 -11.87 -8.68
N ARG A 3 81.56 -11.02 -9.26
CA ARG A 3 81.21 -9.70 -8.70
C ARG A 3 80.11 -9.89 -7.64
N ARG A 4 80.04 -9.01 -6.62
CA ARG A 4 78.84 -8.82 -5.80
C ARG A 4 78.49 -7.33 -5.76
N THR A 5 77.20 -7.03 -5.89
CA THR A 5 76.68 -5.68 -6.19
C THR A 5 76.20 -4.95 -4.96
N LEU A 6 76.34 -3.62 -4.98
CA LEU A 6 75.68 -2.73 -4.03
C LEU A 6 74.16 -2.77 -4.25
N GLY A 7 73.38 -2.92 -3.18
CA GLY A 7 71.92 -2.83 -3.22
C GLY A 7 71.44 -1.43 -2.86
N ALA A 8 70.79 -0.74 -3.78
CA ALA A 8 70.15 0.55 -3.51
C ALA A 8 68.72 0.35 -2.98
N VAL A 9 68.39 0.94 -1.83
CA VAL A 9 67.03 0.91 -1.27
C VAL A 9 66.24 2.11 -1.79
N ALA A 10 65.29 1.86 -2.69
CA ALA A 10 64.39 2.90 -3.19
C ALA A 10 63.20 3.11 -2.24
N PHE A 11 63.12 4.29 -1.62
CA PHE A 11 61.98 4.68 -0.80
C PHE A 11 60.79 5.09 -1.69
N LEU A 12 59.81 4.19 -1.85
CA LEU A 12 58.54 4.49 -2.51
C LEU A 12 57.58 5.21 -1.55
N SER A 13 57.70 6.54 -1.47
CA SER A 13 56.76 7.39 -0.74
C SER A 13 55.43 7.49 -1.48
N ALA A 14 54.43 6.70 -1.07
CA ALA A 14 53.09 6.77 -1.64
C ALA A 14 52.41 8.10 -1.28
N LEU A 15 52.02 8.89 -2.29
CA LEU A 15 51.17 10.07 -2.07
C LEU A 15 49.76 9.61 -1.67
N ALA A 16 49.38 9.90 -0.43
CA ALA A 16 47.98 9.83 -0.01
C ALA A 16 47.22 10.99 -0.68
N ILE A 17 46.47 10.69 -1.74
CA ILE A 17 45.56 11.66 -2.36
C ILE A 17 44.47 12.01 -1.33
N PRO A 18 44.30 13.29 -0.94
CA PRO A 18 43.25 13.67 0.00
C PRO A 18 41.88 13.47 -0.66
N GLY A 19 41.12 12.50 -0.15
CA GLY A 19 39.76 12.24 -0.62
C GLY A 19 38.86 13.43 -0.38
N ILE A 20 38.24 13.96 -1.45
CA ILE A 20 37.27 15.06 -1.35
C ILE A 20 36.08 14.55 -0.53
N ALA A 21 35.85 15.16 0.64
CA ALA A 21 34.72 14.85 1.51
C ALA A 21 33.41 15.36 0.89
N MET A 22 32.83 14.55 0.01
CA MET A 22 31.49 14.74 -0.56
C MET A 22 30.45 14.61 0.57
N ALA A 23 30.18 15.70 1.29
CA ALA A 23 29.21 15.75 2.37
C ALA A 23 27.81 15.39 1.84
N ALA A 24 27.13 14.47 2.53
CA ALA A 24 25.94 13.80 2.02
C ALA A 24 24.68 14.66 2.23
N THR A 25 23.64 14.50 1.41
CA THR A 25 22.37 15.23 1.57
C THR A 25 21.33 14.40 2.30
N ALA A 26 20.75 14.97 3.35
CA ALA A 26 19.63 14.42 4.10
C ALA A 26 18.40 15.34 3.99
N ILE A 27 17.22 14.84 4.32
CA ILE A 27 15.95 15.57 4.27
C ILE A 27 15.39 15.69 5.68
N ALA A 28 14.98 16.89 6.10
CA ALA A 28 14.29 17.08 7.38
C ALA A 28 12.88 16.45 7.35
N THR A 29 12.50 15.71 8.40
CA THR A 29 11.17 15.07 8.49
C THR A 29 10.08 16.01 8.98
N THR A 30 10.44 17.09 9.66
CA THR A 30 9.55 18.07 10.29
C THR A 30 10.28 19.39 10.49
N ASN A 31 9.58 20.43 10.96
CA ASN A 31 10.19 21.71 11.33
C ASN A 31 11.07 21.54 12.57
N VAL A 32 12.37 21.84 12.46
CA VAL A 32 13.37 21.38 13.43
C VAL A 32 14.47 22.42 13.67
N ASN A 33 14.81 22.63 14.95
CA ASN A 33 15.83 23.60 15.36
C ASN A 33 17.25 23.09 15.01
N LEU A 34 17.97 23.89 14.21
CA LEU A 34 19.42 23.81 14.08
C LEU A 34 20.06 24.48 15.30
N ARG A 35 20.99 23.82 15.99
CA ARG A 35 21.53 24.27 17.29
C ARG A 35 23.04 24.55 17.28
N ALA A 36 23.50 25.31 18.27
CA ALA A 36 24.91 25.65 18.43
C ALA A 36 25.80 24.49 18.94
N GLY A 37 25.21 23.32 19.26
CA GLY A 37 25.90 22.13 19.74
C GLY A 37 24.94 20.93 19.82
N PRO A 38 25.46 19.71 20.02
CA PRO A 38 24.71 18.44 19.92
C PRO A 38 23.89 18.11 21.18
N SER A 39 23.01 19.01 21.59
CA SER A 39 22.07 18.83 22.72
C SER A 39 20.90 19.81 22.64
N THR A 40 19.74 19.42 23.18
CA THR A 40 18.56 20.30 23.35
C THR A 40 18.86 21.53 24.23
N ALA A 41 19.92 21.47 25.06
CA ALA A 41 20.36 22.57 25.89
C ALA A 41 20.99 23.73 25.10
N TYR A 42 21.60 23.48 23.93
CA TYR A 42 22.31 24.51 23.17
C TYR A 42 21.36 25.49 22.46
N PRO A 43 21.72 26.79 22.33
CA PRO A 43 20.94 27.78 21.61
C PRO A 43 20.56 27.34 20.19
N ALA A 44 19.32 27.61 19.78
CA ALA A 44 18.93 27.50 18.37
C ALA A 44 19.62 28.61 17.55
N VAL A 45 20.13 28.25 16.37
CA VAL A 45 20.81 29.17 15.44
C VAL A 45 20.00 29.42 14.17
N ASN A 46 19.15 28.47 13.78
CA ASN A 46 18.17 28.54 12.69
C ASN A 46 17.07 27.49 12.89
N VAL A 47 16.01 27.52 12.06
CA VAL A 47 15.04 26.42 11.90
C VAL A 47 15.17 25.86 10.49
N VAL A 48 15.10 24.53 10.34
CA VAL A 48 14.99 23.83 9.05
C VAL A 48 13.53 23.45 8.82
N GLY A 49 13.00 23.65 7.62
CA GLY A 49 11.62 23.30 7.27
C GLY A 49 11.43 21.79 7.06
N GLY A 50 10.25 21.27 7.41
CA GLY A 50 9.88 19.89 7.09
C GLY A 50 9.85 19.65 5.58
N GLY A 51 10.64 18.70 5.09
CA GLY A 51 10.83 18.42 3.67
C GLY A 51 12.08 19.07 3.05
N ASP A 52 12.73 20.01 3.73
CA ASP A 52 13.94 20.67 3.23
C ASP A 52 15.16 19.73 3.22
N SER A 53 16.08 19.99 2.30
CA SER A 53 17.37 19.29 2.23
C SER A 53 18.44 20.00 3.05
N VAL A 54 19.19 19.22 3.83
CA VAL A 54 20.36 19.66 4.62
C VAL A 54 21.63 18.93 4.18
N HIS A 55 22.76 19.60 4.29
CA HIS A 55 24.06 19.07 3.90
C HIS A 55 24.81 18.55 5.15
N VAL A 56 25.07 17.25 5.21
CA VAL A 56 25.60 16.55 6.39
C VAL A 56 27.11 16.44 6.31
N PHE A 57 27.81 17.17 7.18
CA PHE A 57 29.27 17.19 7.25
C PHE A 57 29.84 16.09 8.15
N GLY A 58 29.03 15.57 9.08
CA GLY A 58 29.36 14.44 9.94
C GLY A 58 28.35 14.25 11.06
N CYS A 59 28.49 13.19 11.84
CA CYS A 59 27.69 12.95 13.04
C CYS A 59 28.56 12.47 14.21
N LEU A 60 28.05 12.59 15.44
CA LEU A 60 28.71 11.99 16.60
C LEU A 60 28.83 10.46 16.45
N SER A 61 29.74 9.84 17.20
CA SER A 61 29.89 8.38 17.25
C SER A 61 28.61 7.64 17.69
N THR A 62 27.80 8.28 18.54
CA THR A 62 26.45 7.85 18.94
C THR A 62 25.40 7.99 17.84
N ARG A 63 25.70 8.77 16.79
CA ARG A 63 24.81 9.19 15.70
C ARG A 63 23.52 9.90 16.13
N SER A 64 23.37 10.29 17.40
CA SER A 64 22.18 11.01 17.88
C SER A 64 22.09 12.44 17.33
N TRP A 65 23.24 13.07 17.07
CA TRP A 65 23.34 14.42 16.54
C TRP A 65 24.32 14.48 15.36
N CYS A 66 23.97 15.29 14.36
CA CYS A 66 24.74 15.51 13.15
C CYS A 66 25.02 17.01 12.92
N ASP A 67 26.21 17.30 12.44
CA ASP A 67 26.69 18.63 12.06
C ASP A 67 26.26 18.89 10.60
N VAL A 68 25.34 19.83 10.41
CA VAL A 68 24.66 20.08 9.14
C VAL A 68 24.68 21.55 8.71
N GLY A 69 24.71 21.77 7.40
CA GLY A 69 24.53 23.07 6.76
C GLY A 69 23.13 23.21 6.16
N TYR A 70 22.49 24.36 6.41
CA TYR A 70 21.20 24.74 5.84
C TYR A 70 21.08 26.27 5.75
N ALA A 71 20.54 26.79 4.64
CA ALA A 71 20.35 28.23 4.39
C ALA A 71 21.58 29.11 4.73
N GLY A 72 22.77 28.69 4.29
CA GLY A 72 24.04 29.39 4.55
C GLY A 72 24.55 29.32 6.00
N GLN A 73 23.82 28.63 6.90
CA GLN A 73 24.13 28.51 8.32
C GLN A 73 24.57 27.09 8.65
N ARG A 74 25.39 26.96 9.71
CA ARG A 74 25.99 25.71 10.18
C ARG A 74 25.54 25.45 11.62
N GLY A 75 25.26 24.20 11.97
CA GLY A 75 24.87 23.82 13.33
C GLY A 75 24.54 22.34 13.45
N TRP A 76 24.07 21.96 14.63
CA TRP A 76 23.76 20.57 14.99
C TRP A 76 22.25 20.30 14.93
N MET A 77 21.90 19.16 14.36
CA MET A 77 20.53 18.66 14.19
C MET A 77 20.45 17.24 14.73
N SER A 78 19.38 16.88 15.45
CA SER A 78 19.18 15.50 15.91
C SER A 78 18.84 14.61 14.71
N SER A 79 19.52 13.46 14.59
CA SER A 79 19.33 12.54 13.47
C SER A 79 17.93 11.93 13.42
N ASN A 80 17.20 11.94 14.54
CA ASN A 80 15.82 11.49 14.65
C ASN A 80 14.89 12.20 13.65
N TYR A 81 15.20 13.46 13.29
CA TYR A 81 14.44 14.26 12.33
C TYR A 81 15.07 14.26 10.92
N MET A 82 16.05 13.38 10.67
CA MET A 82 16.73 13.27 9.38
C MET A 82 16.27 12.02 8.64
N ALA A 83 16.03 12.17 7.33
CA ALA A 83 15.70 11.11 6.41
C ALA A 83 16.69 11.04 5.25
N PHE A 84 16.85 9.85 4.67
CA PHE A 84 17.64 9.63 3.46
C PHE A 84 16.88 8.72 2.48
N LEU A 85 17.04 8.97 1.18
CA LEU A 85 16.39 8.22 0.10
C LEU A 85 17.45 7.50 -0.73
N GLN A 86 17.39 6.17 -0.79
CA GLN A 86 18.33 5.35 -1.55
C GLN A 86 17.60 4.16 -2.18
N GLY A 87 17.67 4.02 -3.51
CA GLY A 87 17.05 2.90 -4.23
C GLY A 87 15.54 2.76 -3.98
N GLY A 88 14.81 3.88 -3.95
CA GLY A 88 13.37 3.91 -3.64
C GLY A 88 13.01 3.66 -2.17
N ARG A 89 13.98 3.39 -1.29
CA ARG A 89 13.76 3.17 0.15
C ARG A 89 14.04 4.44 0.93
N ARG A 90 13.13 4.81 1.85
CA ARG A 90 13.32 5.87 2.84
C ARG A 90 13.85 5.29 4.15
N TYR A 91 14.93 5.87 4.64
CA TYR A 91 15.50 5.62 5.96
C TYR A 91 15.28 6.87 6.83
N THR A 92 15.10 6.70 8.13
CA THR A 92 14.96 7.80 9.12
C THR A 92 15.81 7.48 10.36
N GLY A 93 16.23 8.50 11.11
CA GLY A 93 17.03 8.31 12.33
C GLY A 93 18.45 7.79 12.07
N ASP A 94 19.01 7.07 13.06
CA ASP A 94 20.28 6.33 12.95
C ASP A 94 20.40 5.49 11.64
N PRO A 95 19.40 4.71 11.21
CA PRO A 95 19.40 4.05 9.90
C PRO A 95 19.65 4.97 8.69
N ALA A 96 19.19 6.22 8.72
CA ALA A 96 19.51 7.20 7.68
C ALA A 96 20.99 7.58 7.71
N ILE A 97 21.56 7.79 8.90
CA ILE A 97 22.98 8.14 9.08
C ILE A 97 23.91 7.01 8.61
N VAL A 98 23.53 5.76 8.88
CA VAL A 98 24.24 4.57 8.37
C VAL A 98 24.18 4.48 6.84
N ALA A 99 22.99 4.72 6.24
CA ALA A 99 22.82 4.67 4.79
C ALA A 99 23.51 5.85 4.05
N LEU A 100 23.55 7.03 4.68
CA LEU A 100 24.33 8.20 4.26
C LEU A 100 25.84 7.97 4.32
N ARG A 101 26.29 7.03 5.17
CA ARG A 101 27.72 6.83 5.53
C ARG A 101 28.38 8.11 6.03
N ALA A 102 27.65 8.93 6.79
CA ALA A 102 28.16 10.20 7.30
C ALA A 102 29.41 9.95 8.17
N PRO A 103 30.48 10.75 8.03
CA PRO A 103 31.71 10.56 8.79
C PRO A 103 31.48 10.83 10.28
N VAL A 104 32.22 10.12 11.14
CA VAL A 104 32.20 10.38 12.58
C VAL A 104 33.04 11.61 12.89
N VAL A 105 32.45 12.57 13.59
CA VAL A 105 33.08 13.82 14.03
C VAL A 105 32.90 14.01 15.54
N THR A 106 33.79 14.80 16.14
CA THR A 106 33.66 15.27 17.52
C THR A 106 33.06 16.67 17.57
N PHE A 107 32.58 17.07 18.75
CA PHE A 107 32.21 18.44 19.06
C PHE A 107 33.12 18.96 20.18
N THR A 108 33.47 20.23 20.10
CA THR A 108 34.09 21.04 21.15
C THR A 108 33.45 22.42 21.08
N VAL A 109 33.03 22.98 22.21
CA VAL A 109 32.39 24.32 22.24
C VAL A 109 33.35 25.36 21.65
N GLY A 110 34.59 25.38 22.12
CA GLY A 110 35.65 26.26 21.63
C GLY A 110 35.80 26.25 20.11
N ASP A 111 36.35 25.17 19.54
CA ASP A 111 36.72 25.16 18.11
C ASP A 111 35.52 25.29 17.17
N TYR A 112 34.35 24.79 17.56
CA TYR A 112 33.14 24.88 16.73
C TYR A 112 32.59 26.31 16.72
N TRP A 113 32.48 26.96 17.88
CA TRP A 113 31.96 28.32 17.99
C TRP A 113 32.93 29.34 17.41
N ASP A 114 34.24 29.11 17.56
CA ASP A 114 35.30 29.93 16.96
C ASP A 114 35.39 29.81 15.43
N ARG A 115 34.79 28.78 14.83
CA ARG A 115 34.67 28.65 13.36
C ARG A 115 33.34 29.16 12.81
N HIS A 116 32.24 29.02 13.55
CA HIS A 116 30.89 29.24 13.01
C HIS A 116 30.08 30.37 13.65
N TYR A 117 30.42 30.82 14.87
CA TYR A 117 29.56 31.68 15.67
C TYR A 117 30.21 32.95 16.25
N ARG A 118 31.44 33.33 15.87
CA ARG A 118 32.11 34.56 16.36
C ARG A 118 31.24 35.84 16.32
N SER A 119 30.30 35.93 15.37
CA SER A 119 29.38 37.05 15.18
C SER A 119 28.02 36.92 15.90
N ARG A 120 27.75 35.79 16.57
CA ARG A 120 26.48 35.55 17.30
C ARG A 120 26.57 36.14 18.71
N SER A 121 25.46 36.69 19.21
CA SER A 121 25.37 37.28 20.56
C SER A 121 25.81 36.32 21.67
N PHE A 122 25.35 35.06 21.61
CA PHE A 122 25.65 34.02 22.60
C PHE A 122 27.13 33.59 22.64
N TYR A 123 27.95 33.96 21.64
CA TYR A 123 29.38 33.61 21.60
C TYR A 123 30.15 34.12 22.82
N ARG A 124 29.72 35.26 23.39
CA ARG A 124 30.30 35.82 24.62
C ARG A 124 30.19 34.88 25.81
N ASP A 125 29.16 34.02 25.83
CA ASP A 125 28.91 33.05 26.90
C ASP A 125 29.65 31.71 26.70
N ARG A 126 30.51 31.56 25.68
CA ARG A 126 31.15 30.26 25.34
C ARG A 126 31.76 29.51 26.54
N ALA A 127 32.40 30.23 27.46
CA ALA A 127 33.03 29.67 28.66
C ALA A 127 32.04 29.09 29.70
N ARG A 128 30.74 29.42 29.62
CA ARG A 128 29.67 28.79 30.40
C ARG A 128 29.30 27.41 29.84
N TRP A 129 29.33 27.28 28.53
CA TRP A 129 28.94 26.06 27.81
C TRP A 129 30.07 25.02 27.80
N ASP A 130 31.30 25.47 27.59
CA ASP A 130 32.53 24.66 27.62
C ASP A 130 32.68 23.84 28.92
N ARG A 131 32.26 24.40 30.07
CA ARG A 131 32.26 23.71 31.39
C ARG A 131 31.17 22.65 31.57
N ARG A 132 30.26 22.48 30.62
CA ARG A 132 29.04 21.65 30.74
C ARG A 132 29.21 20.24 30.15
N ASP A 133 30.22 20.06 29.30
CA ASP A 133 30.38 18.98 28.30
C ASP A 133 30.37 17.54 28.83
N TRP A 134 30.63 17.31 30.13
CA TRP A 134 30.79 15.96 30.71
C TRP A 134 29.68 15.49 31.66
N ARG A 135 28.67 16.32 32.00
CA ARG A 135 27.61 15.92 32.96
C ARG A 135 26.24 15.64 32.32
N GLU A 136 26.00 16.06 31.09
CA GLU A 136 24.66 16.00 30.48
C GLU A 136 24.48 14.89 29.44
N GLU A 137 25.56 14.31 28.89
CA GLU A 137 25.51 13.15 27.98
C GLU A 137 24.62 12.00 28.53
N ARG A 138 24.61 11.77 29.86
CA ARG A 138 23.78 10.75 30.53
C ARG A 138 22.32 11.15 30.78
N ARG A 139 21.94 12.42 30.61
CA ARG A 139 20.55 12.90 30.70
C ARG A 139 19.89 12.93 29.33
N ASP A 140 20.57 13.41 28.31
CA ASP A 140 20.02 13.62 26.97
C ASP A 140 19.51 12.31 26.35
N TRP A 141 20.15 11.16 26.63
CA TRP A 141 19.65 9.82 26.31
C TRP A 141 18.23 9.50 26.81
N ARG A 142 17.69 10.23 27.78
CA ARG A 142 16.29 10.10 28.26
C ARG A 142 15.32 11.03 27.54
N GLU A 143 15.80 12.20 27.11
CA GLU A 143 15.00 13.24 26.45
C GLU A 143 14.92 12.99 24.94
N ASP A 144 16.03 12.69 24.26
CA ASP A 144 16.05 12.19 22.88
C ASP A 144 15.18 10.92 22.71
N ARG A 145 15.11 10.07 23.75
CA ARG A 145 14.23 8.88 23.79
C ARG A 145 12.76 9.20 24.04
N ARG A 146 12.45 10.37 24.60
CA ARG A 146 11.07 10.86 24.75
C ARG A 146 10.58 11.41 23.42
N ASP A 147 11.37 12.25 22.77
CA ASP A 147 11.06 12.81 21.45
C ASP A 147 10.91 11.70 20.40
N TRP A 148 11.76 10.65 20.44
CA TRP A 148 11.58 9.43 19.64
C TRP A 148 10.20 8.77 19.86
N ARG A 149 9.71 8.72 21.10
CA ARG A 149 8.42 8.09 21.42
C ARG A 149 7.25 8.94 20.94
N GLU A 150 7.38 10.26 20.98
CA GLU A 150 6.32 11.19 20.58
C GLU A 150 6.26 11.28 19.04
N HIS A 151 7.37 11.48 18.33
CA HIS A 151 7.41 11.47 16.86
C HIS A 151 7.04 10.09 16.26
N ARG A 152 7.41 8.97 16.91
CA ARG A 152 6.95 7.62 16.52
C ARG A 152 5.45 7.42 16.75
N GLN A 153 4.81 8.16 17.65
CA GLN A 153 3.35 8.13 17.79
C GLN A 153 2.66 8.89 16.67
N GLU A 154 3.27 9.96 16.16
CA GLU A 154 2.77 10.76 15.03
C GLU A 154 2.90 10.00 13.71
N GLU A 155 4.08 9.45 13.37
CA GLU A 155 4.21 8.52 12.24
C GLU A 155 3.18 7.37 12.32
N ARG A 156 2.87 6.88 13.53
CA ARG A 156 1.88 5.83 13.77
C ARG A 156 0.42 6.30 13.74
N ARG A 157 0.14 7.60 13.75
CA ARG A 157 -1.18 8.19 13.47
C ARG A 157 -1.35 8.32 11.95
N ASP A 158 -0.33 8.83 11.26
CA ASP A 158 -0.35 9.04 9.80
C ASP A 158 -0.50 7.70 9.07
N TRP A 159 0.34 6.70 9.39
CA TRP A 159 0.21 5.31 8.90
C TRP A 159 -1.10 4.61 9.29
N ARG A 160 -1.90 5.18 10.20
CA ARG A 160 -3.27 4.70 10.51
C ARG A 160 -4.33 5.47 9.74
N GLY A 161 -4.11 6.73 9.39
CA GLY A 161 -4.89 7.52 8.43
C GLY A 161 -4.81 6.87 7.05
N ASP A 162 -3.61 6.81 6.45
CA ASP A 162 -3.36 6.18 5.15
C ASP A 162 -4.01 4.80 5.03
N ARG A 163 -3.84 3.97 6.08
CA ARG A 163 -4.35 2.60 6.12
C ARG A 163 -5.85 2.50 6.42
N ARG A 164 -6.47 3.53 6.98
CA ARG A 164 -7.93 3.66 7.04
C ARG A 164 -8.45 4.01 5.66
N ASP A 165 -7.88 4.99 5.00
CA ASP A 165 -8.40 5.54 3.75
C ASP A 165 -8.25 4.50 2.62
N TRP A 166 -7.13 3.76 2.59
CA TRP A 166 -6.96 2.56 1.74
C TRP A 166 -7.99 1.45 2.01
N ARG A 167 -8.59 1.40 3.21
CA ARG A 167 -9.68 0.46 3.53
C ARG A 167 -11.06 1.04 3.20
N GLU A 168 -11.22 2.36 3.26
CA GLU A 168 -12.43 3.09 2.90
C GLU A 168 -12.65 2.97 1.38
N GLY A 169 -11.69 3.42 0.56
CA GLY A 169 -11.78 3.32 -0.92
C GLY A 169 -11.90 1.88 -1.43
N ARG A 170 -11.23 0.90 -0.78
CA ARG A 170 -11.36 -0.53 -1.12
C ARG A 170 -12.67 -1.17 -0.63
N ARG A 171 -13.47 -0.48 0.18
CA ARG A 171 -14.87 -0.84 0.46
C ARG A 171 -15.81 -0.25 -0.58
N GLU A 172 -15.52 0.94 -1.08
CA GLU A 172 -16.28 1.64 -2.13
C GLU A 172 -16.12 0.92 -3.46
N GLU A 173 -14.89 0.67 -3.93
CA GLU A 173 -14.58 -0.23 -5.06
C GLU A 173 -15.38 -1.55 -5.00
N ARG A 174 -15.51 -2.13 -3.80
CA ARG A 174 -16.23 -3.37 -3.53
C ARG A 174 -17.75 -3.24 -3.38
N ARG A 175 -18.29 -2.03 -3.23
CA ARG A 175 -19.73 -1.73 -3.36
C ARG A 175 -20.05 -1.60 -4.83
N ASP A 176 -19.30 -0.81 -5.57
CA ASP A 176 -19.52 -0.51 -6.99
C ASP A 176 -19.48 -1.80 -7.83
N TRP A 177 -18.47 -2.66 -7.61
CA TRP A 177 -18.39 -4.00 -8.22
C TRP A 177 -19.55 -4.94 -7.86
N ARG A 178 -20.26 -4.69 -6.76
CA ARG A 178 -21.46 -5.44 -6.37
C ARG A 178 -22.73 -4.80 -6.89
N GLU A 179 -22.73 -3.49 -7.10
CA GLU A 179 -23.82 -2.73 -7.72
C GLU A 179 -23.94 -3.14 -9.18
N GLY A 180 -22.93 -2.88 -10.02
CA GLY A 180 -22.93 -3.27 -11.44
C GLY A 180 -23.26 -4.76 -11.63
N ARG A 181 -22.61 -5.65 -10.87
CA ARG A 181 -22.89 -7.10 -10.93
C ARG A 181 -24.29 -7.54 -10.44
N ARG A 182 -25.06 -6.66 -9.80
CA ARG A 182 -26.50 -6.87 -9.59
C ARG A 182 -27.31 -6.41 -10.80
N GLU A 183 -26.85 -5.41 -11.52
CA GLU A 183 -27.53 -4.80 -12.68
C GLU A 183 -27.35 -5.65 -13.93
N ASP A 184 -26.13 -6.13 -14.25
CA ASP A 184 -25.89 -7.18 -15.27
C ASP A 184 -26.83 -8.38 -15.05
N ARG A 185 -27.11 -8.69 -13.77
CA ARG A 185 -27.95 -9.81 -13.34
C ARG A 185 -29.44 -9.49 -13.32
N LYS A 186 -29.86 -8.22 -13.39
CA LYS A 186 -31.25 -7.82 -13.70
C LYS A 186 -31.46 -7.96 -15.21
N GLU A 187 -30.60 -7.32 -15.99
CA GLU A 187 -30.60 -7.29 -17.45
C GLU A 187 -30.66 -8.71 -18.05
N TRP A 188 -29.69 -9.57 -17.70
CA TRP A 188 -29.67 -10.96 -18.15
C TRP A 188 -30.86 -11.82 -17.69
N ARG A 189 -31.61 -11.38 -16.67
CA ARG A 189 -32.87 -12.04 -16.27
C ARG A 189 -34.07 -11.55 -17.07
N GLU A 190 -33.99 -10.38 -17.67
CA GLU A 190 -35.04 -9.75 -18.47
C GLU A 190 -34.89 -10.15 -19.93
N GLU A 191 -33.69 -10.08 -20.52
CA GLU A 191 -33.37 -10.73 -21.81
C GLU A 191 -33.90 -12.17 -21.87
N ARG A 192 -33.51 -12.98 -20.88
CA ARG A 192 -33.86 -14.40 -20.76
C ARG A 192 -35.31 -14.66 -20.33
N ARG A 193 -36.09 -13.62 -20.06
CA ARG A 193 -37.56 -13.68 -19.95
C ARG A 193 -38.21 -13.44 -21.30
N GLU A 194 -37.70 -12.50 -22.09
CA GLU A 194 -38.20 -12.19 -23.43
C GLU A 194 -37.90 -13.35 -24.40
N GLU A 195 -36.66 -13.88 -24.45
CA GLU A 195 -36.32 -15.13 -25.17
C GLU A 195 -37.32 -16.28 -24.87
N ARG A 196 -37.79 -16.32 -23.61
CA ARG A 196 -38.70 -17.34 -23.10
C ARG A 196 -40.18 -17.04 -23.36
N LYS A 197 -40.54 -15.83 -23.78
CA LYS A 197 -41.82 -15.53 -24.43
C LYS A 197 -41.74 -15.95 -25.88
N ASP A 198 -40.76 -15.47 -26.63
CA ASP A 198 -40.59 -15.70 -28.07
C ASP A 198 -40.62 -17.19 -28.41
N TRP A 199 -39.79 -18.00 -27.73
CA TRP A 199 -39.80 -19.46 -27.90
C TRP A 199 -41.13 -20.15 -27.53
N ARG A 200 -42.00 -19.49 -26.75
CA ARG A 200 -43.38 -19.96 -26.49
C ARG A 200 -44.34 -19.50 -27.59
N GLU A 201 -44.12 -18.34 -28.22
CA GLU A 201 -44.86 -17.88 -29.39
C GLU A 201 -44.59 -18.84 -30.57
N ASP A 202 -43.32 -19.01 -30.97
CA ASP A 202 -42.88 -19.96 -32.01
C ASP A 202 -43.51 -21.35 -31.83
N ARG A 203 -43.53 -21.82 -30.58
CA ARG A 203 -44.05 -23.15 -30.22
C ARG A 203 -45.58 -23.22 -30.17
N LYS A 204 -46.31 -22.10 -30.12
CA LYS A 204 -47.75 -22.06 -30.41
C LYS A 204 -47.98 -22.15 -31.92
N GLU A 205 -47.22 -21.40 -32.71
CA GLU A 205 -47.36 -21.35 -34.18
C GLU A 205 -47.03 -22.70 -34.81
N ALA A 206 -45.84 -23.25 -34.54
CA ALA A 206 -45.44 -24.60 -34.96
C ALA A 206 -46.29 -25.76 -34.36
N ARG A 207 -47.28 -25.45 -33.52
CA ARG A 207 -48.36 -26.36 -33.07
C ARG A 207 -49.70 -26.11 -33.77
N LYS A 208 -49.96 -24.88 -34.23
CA LYS A 208 -51.09 -24.50 -35.09
C LYS A 208 -50.88 -25.09 -36.48
N ASP A 209 -49.71 -24.92 -37.06
CA ASP A 209 -49.37 -25.40 -38.41
C ASP A 209 -49.55 -26.93 -38.48
N ARG A 210 -48.95 -27.67 -37.55
CA ARG A 210 -49.14 -29.14 -37.40
C ARG A 210 -50.58 -29.57 -37.13
N ARG A 211 -51.46 -28.68 -36.67
CA ARG A 211 -52.92 -28.96 -36.56
C ARG A 211 -53.63 -28.69 -37.89
N GLU A 212 -53.11 -27.81 -38.73
CA GLU A 212 -53.61 -27.51 -40.06
C GLU A 212 -53.13 -28.57 -41.06
N ASP A 213 -51.85 -28.94 -41.09
CA ASP A 213 -51.31 -30.13 -41.81
C ASP A 213 -52.16 -31.38 -41.52
N ARG A 214 -52.49 -31.60 -40.24
CA ARG A 214 -53.24 -32.77 -39.76
C ARG A 214 -54.75 -32.67 -40.05
N LYS A 215 -55.29 -31.48 -40.34
CA LYS A 215 -56.65 -31.33 -40.89
C LYS A 215 -56.64 -31.65 -42.39
N GLU A 216 -55.65 -31.18 -43.13
CA GLU A 216 -55.54 -31.40 -44.58
C GLU A 216 -55.33 -32.89 -44.88
N ALA A 217 -54.29 -33.49 -44.30
CA ALA A 217 -54.07 -34.93 -44.36
C ALA A 217 -55.21 -35.77 -43.72
N ARG A 218 -56.24 -35.17 -43.11
CA ARG A 218 -57.49 -35.85 -42.71
C ARG A 218 -58.61 -35.68 -43.76
N LYS A 219 -58.67 -34.56 -44.50
CA LYS A 219 -59.55 -34.41 -45.67
C LYS A 219 -59.17 -35.44 -46.73
N ASP A 220 -57.87 -35.55 -47.05
CA ASP A 220 -57.36 -36.42 -48.12
C ASP A 220 -57.74 -37.89 -47.85
N ARG A 221 -57.38 -38.40 -46.66
CA ARG A 221 -57.80 -39.74 -46.20
C ARG A 221 -59.31 -39.95 -46.09
N HIS A 222 -60.11 -38.88 -45.99
CA HIS A 222 -61.57 -38.98 -46.04
C HIS A 222 -62.09 -39.00 -47.49
N HIS A 223 -61.39 -38.41 -48.46
CA HIS A 223 -61.65 -38.68 -49.88
C HIS A 223 -61.33 -40.14 -50.21
N ASP A 224 -60.15 -40.63 -49.82
CA ASP A 224 -59.73 -42.03 -50.04
C ASP A 224 -60.71 -43.04 -49.42
N ARG A 225 -60.99 -42.87 -48.12
CA ARG A 225 -61.86 -43.80 -47.37
C ARG A 225 -63.33 -43.75 -47.83
N LYS A 226 -63.77 -42.68 -48.49
CA LYS A 226 -65.10 -42.62 -49.11
C LYS A 226 -65.17 -43.43 -50.42
N GLY A 227 -64.02 -43.69 -51.07
CA GLY A 227 -63.88 -44.73 -52.07
C GLY A 227 -63.95 -46.14 -51.46
N GLU A 228 -63.27 -46.34 -50.33
CA GLU A 228 -63.17 -47.66 -49.68
C GLU A 228 -64.43 -48.16 -48.96
N ASN A 229 -65.14 -47.33 -48.19
CA ASN A 229 -66.13 -47.80 -47.20
C ASN A 229 -67.47 -48.28 -47.80
N ARG A 230 -67.48 -48.66 -49.08
CA ARG A 230 -68.54 -49.40 -49.76
C ARG A 230 -68.42 -50.92 -49.42
N ARG A 231 -68.40 -51.25 -48.11
CA ARG A 231 -68.03 -52.56 -47.50
C ARG A 231 -68.96 -52.95 -46.30
N ASP A 232 -68.63 -54.03 -45.58
CA ASP A 232 -69.48 -54.74 -44.57
C ASP A 232 -69.26 -54.32 -43.09
N GLY A 233 -70.13 -54.79 -42.18
CA GLY A 233 -70.01 -54.68 -40.71
C GLY A 233 -71.09 -55.48 -39.92
N ARG A 234 -70.77 -55.95 -38.68
CA ARG A 234 -71.63 -56.84 -37.83
C ARG A 234 -71.14 -56.92 -36.34
N ARG A 235 -72.00 -57.26 -35.33
CA ARG A 235 -71.77 -57.69 -33.88
C ARG A 235 -72.15 -56.78 -32.66
N GLU A 236 -72.19 -57.35 -31.42
CA GLU A 236 -72.95 -57.05 -30.15
C GLU A 236 -72.20 -57.57 -28.85
N GLU A 237 -72.44 -57.36 -27.51
CA GLU A 237 -73.28 -56.52 -26.56
C GLU A 237 -72.97 -56.85 -25.02
N TRP A 238 -73.40 -56.03 -24.01
CA TRP A 238 -73.56 -56.28 -22.50
C TRP A 238 -72.32 -56.39 -21.52
N ARG A 239 -72.33 -56.41 -20.15
CA ARG A 239 -73.32 -56.37 -18.97
C ARG A 239 -72.63 -56.04 -17.58
N ASP A 240 -73.38 -55.78 -16.46
CA ASP A 240 -73.24 -56.36 -15.05
C ASP A 240 -73.81 -55.53 -13.81
N GLY A 241 -74.14 -56.17 -12.63
CA GLY A 241 -74.19 -55.52 -11.28
C GLY A 241 -75.00 -56.08 -10.05
N ARG A 242 -74.34 -56.76 -9.07
CA ARG A 242 -74.52 -56.88 -7.56
C ARG A 242 -75.83 -57.38 -6.82
N ASP A 243 -75.81 -57.42 -5.46
CA ASP A 243 -76.33 -58.50 -4.54
C ASP A 243 -77.21 -58.02 -3.28
N PRO A 244 -77.50 -58.73 -2.14
CA PRO A 244 -78.83 -59.29 -1.76
C PRO A 244 -79.44 -58.94 -0.35
N ARG A 245 -80.69 -59.39 -0.04
CA ARG A 245 -81.19 -60.01 1.26
C ARG A 245 -82.73 -59.97 1.50
N ARG A 246 -83.43 -61.13 1.56
CA ARG A 246 -84.54 -61.48 2.51
C ARG A 246 -85.00 -62.94 2.33
N ILE A 247 -85.45 -63.62 3.40
CA ILE A 247 -85.93 -65.02 3.43
C ILE A 247 -87.09 -65.15 4.46
N TYR A 248 -87.80 -66.28 4.46
CA TYR A 248 -88.92 -66.74 5.33
C TYR A 248 -90.33 -66.39 4.80
N LEU A 249 -91.35 -67.28 4.89
CA LEU A 249 -91.43 -68.65 5.44
C LEU A 249 -92.60 -69.45 4.81
N GLU A 250 -92.66 -70.75 5.12
CA GLU A 250 -93.82 -71.68 5.01
C GLU A 250 -94.34 -72.05 3.58
N GLN A 251 -94.96 -73.22 3.38
CA GLN A 251 -95.24 -74.35 4.30
C GLN A 251 -95.00 -75.70 3.59
#